data_AF-A0A7X2H7G5-F1
#
_entry.id   AF-A0A7X2H7G5-F1
#
_cell.length_a   1.000
_cell.length_b   1.000
_cell.length_c   1.000
_cell.angle_alpha   90.00
_cell.angle_beta   90.00
_cell.angle_gamma   90.00
#
_symmetry.space_group_name_H-M   'P 1'
#
loop_
_entity.id
_entity.type
_entity.pdbx_description
1 polymer ?
#
loop_
_entity_poly.entity_id
_entity_poly.type
_entity_poly.pdbx_seq_one_letter_code
_entity_poly.pdbx_strand_id
1 'polypeptide(L)' 'MFEALAQRGHIYIIGFLKSMMAEVNLFSLLANQANIQGIYVGHRKAFDDMNRAYEELKI' A
#
# COMPACT_ATOMS: atom_id res chain seq x y z
N MET A 1 7.92 -8.39 -7.54
CA MET A 1 6.82 -7.72 -6.81
C MET A 1 5.68 -7.34 -7.76
N PHE A 2 5.95 -6.55 -8.81
CA PHE A 2 4.89 -6.06 -9.72
C PHE A 2 4.21 -7.15 -10.58
N GLU A 3 4.88 -8.29 -10.79
CA GLU A 3 4.30 -9.43 -11.51
C GLU A 3 3.17 -10.14 -10.75
N ALA A 4 3.10 -9.98 -9.41
CA ALA A 4 2.02 -10.52 -8.59
C ALA A 4 0.81 -9.57 -8.50
N LEU A 5 0.89 -8.38 -9.12
CA LEU A 5 -0.19 -7.41 -9.09
C LEU A 5 -1.33 -7.89 -10.00
N ALA A 6 -2.51 -8.07 -9.42
CA ALA A 6 -3.72 -8.30 -10.21
C ALA A 6 -4.03 -7.11 -11.13
N GLN A 7 -4.79 -7.33 -12.20
CA GLN A 7 -5.28 -6.22 -13.02
C GLN A 7 -6.02 -5.19 -12.15
N ARG A 8 -5.71 -3.91 -12.38
CA ARG A 8 -6.18 -2.74 -11.63
C ARG A 8 -5.86 -2.81 -10.13
N GLY A 9 -4.84 -3.57 -9.75
CA GLY A 9 -4.41 -3.73 -8.37
C GLY A 9 -3.80 -2.46 -7.78
N HIS A 10 -3.75 -2.43 -6.44
CA HIS A 10 -3.24 -1.31 -5.67
C HIS A 10 -1.91 -1.66 -4.99
N ILE A 11 -0.97 -0.73 -5.03
CA ILE A 11 0.31 -0.79 -4.31
C ILE A 11 0.37 0.40 -3.36
N TYR A 12 0.39 0.11 -2.06
CA TYR A 12 0.49 1.10 -1.00
C TYR A 12 1.89 1.12 -0.41
N ILE A 13 2.55 2.27 -0.43
CA ILE A 13 3.93 2.46 0.06
C ILE A 13 3.86 3.20 1.39
N ILE A 14 4.16 2.51 2.50
CA ILE A 14 4.09 3.07 3.87
C ILE A 14 5.40 3.71 4.37
N GLY A 15 6.47 3.61 3.58
CA GLY A 15 7.79 4.15 3.92
C GLY A 15 8.91 3.55 3.09
N PHE A 16 10.09 4.15 3.19
CA PHE A 16 11.32 3.66 2.55
C PHE A 16 12.32 3.24 3.62
N LEU A 17 12.97 2.09 3.43
CA LEU A 17 14.08 1.68 4.28
C LEU A 17 15.34 2.43 3.83
N LYS A 18 15.74 3.49 4.55
CA LYS A 18 16.85 4.39 4.17
C LYS A 18 16.60 5.08 2.81
N SER A 19 17.66 5.48 2.11
CA SER A 19 17.63 6.09 0.76
C SER A 19 17.35 5.07 -0.36
N MET A 20 16.50 4.07 -0.11
CA MET A 20 16.26 3.00 -1.07
C MET A 20 15.44 3.51 -2.26
N MET A 21 15.99 3.31 -3.46
CA MET A 21 15.25 3.45 -4.71
C MET A 21 14.70 2.08 -5.10
N ALA A 22 13.45 2.04 -5.57
CA ALA A 22 12.86 0.84 -6.16
C ALA A 22 12.91 0.97 -7.68
N GLU A 23 13.58 0.05 -8.36
CA GLU A 23 13.45 -0.10 -9.80
C GLU A 23 12.12 -0.75 -10.14
N VAL A 24 11.40 -0.15 -11.09
CA VAL A 24 10.09 -0.62 -11.52
C VAL A 24 10.04 -0.71 -13.04
N ASN A 25 9.43 -1.79 -13.56
CA ASN A 25 9.09 -1.85 -14.97
C ASN A 25 7.81 -1.03 -15.22
N LEU A 26 7.96 0.15 -15.81
CA LEU A 26 6.85 1.06 -16.09
C LEU A 26 5.78 0.45 -17.00
N PHE A 27 6.18 -0.36 -17.99
CA PHE A 27 5.24 -1.00 -18.90
C PHE A 27 4.32 -1.97 -18.15
N SER A 28 4.86 -2.78 -17.24
CA SER A 28 4.08 -3.71 -16.42
C SER A 28 3.06 -2.99 -15.52
N LEU A 29 3.40 -1.80 -15.02
CA LEU A 29 2.48 -0.98 -14.23
C LEU A 29 1.33 -0.43 -15.08
N LEU A 30 1.64 0.08 -16.27
CA LEU A 30 0.64 0.61 -17.20
C LEU A 30 -0.28 -0.49 -17.73
N ALA A 31 0.29 -1.63 -18.13
CA ALA A 31 -0.47 -2.78 -18.64
C ALA A 31 -1.48 -3.31 -17.60
N ASN A 32 -1.09 -3.33 -16.33
CA ASN A 32 -1.98 -3.72 -15.24
C ASN A 32 -2.89 -2.59 -14.75
N GLN A 33 -2.81 -1.38 -15.30
CA GLN A 33 -3.53 -0.21 -14.78
C GLN A 33 -3.33 -0.03 -13.26
N ALA A 34 -2.09 -0.23 -12.82
CA ALA A 34 -1.72 -0.23 -11.41
C ALA A 34 -2.01 1.13 -10.77
N ASN A 35 -2.56 1.12 -9.56
CA ASN A 35 -2.64 2.31 -8.71
C ASN A 35 -1.51 2.27 -7.67
N ILE A 36 -0.64 3.27 -7.67
CA ILE A 36 0.46 3.39 -6.71
C ILE A 36 0.21 4.60 -5.83
N GLN A 37 0.16 4.38 -4.52
CA GLN A 37 -0.10 5.44 -3.55
C GLN A 37 0.86 5.36 -2.36
N GLY A 38 1.49 6.49 -2.03
CA GLY A 38 2.16 6.66 -0.75
C GLY A 38 1.16 6.84 0.38
N ILE A 39 1.31 6.10 1.47
CA ILE A 39 0.58 6.29 2.71
C ILE A 39 1.58 6.76 3.77
N TYR A 40 1.34 7.95 4.32
CA TYR A 40 2.03 8.42 5.51
C TYR A 40 1.19 8.13 6.76
N VAL A 41 1.68 8.51 7.95
CA VAL A 41 0.93 8.37 9.20
C VAL A 41 -0.48 8.95 9.05
N GLY A 42 -1.48 8.10 9.27
CA GLY A 42 -2.89 8.44 9.16
C GLY A 42 -3.39 9.31 10.32
N HIS A 43 -4.61 9.86 10.17
CA HIS A 43 -5.23 10.67 11.20
C HIS A 43 -5.54 9.85 12.46
N ARG A 44 -5.54 10.49 13.64
CA ARG A 44 -5.82 9.84 14.94
C ARG A 44 -7.09 8.97 14.92
N LYS A 45 -8.12 9.43 14.22
CA LYS A 45 -9.39 8.71 14.04
C LYS A 45 -9.23 7.36 13.34
N ALA A 46 -8.40 7.29 12.29
CA ALA A 46 -8.16 6.03 11.59
C ALA A 46 -7.46 5.01 12.50
N PHE A 47 -6.59 5.47 13.41
CA PHE A 47 -5.99 4.60 14.42
C PHE A 47 -7.01 4.10 15.46
N ASP A 48 -7.94 4.95 15.91
CA ASP A 48 -9.03 4.51 16.80
C ASP A 48 -9.97 3.50 16.13
N ASP A 49 -10.34 3.75 14.88
CA ASP A 49 -11.22 2.87 14.11
C ASP A 49 -10.52 1.52 13.86
N MET A 50 -9.20 1.51 13.60
CA MET A 50 -8.40 0.29 13.50
C MET A 50 -8.42 -0.50 14.82
N ASN A 51 -8.15 0.13 15.96
CA ASN A 51 -8.16 -0.56 17.26
C ASN A 51 -9.54 -1.15 17.57
N ARG A 52 -10.63 -0.42 17.27
CA ARG A 52 -11.99 -0.95 17.44
C ARG A 52 -12.23 -2.21 16.61
N ALA A 53 -11.75 -2.23 15.38
CA ALA A 53 -11.86 -3.41 14.52
C ALA A 53 -11.08 -4.61 15.10
N TYR A 54 -9.88 -4.40 15.66
CA TYR A 54 -9.13 -5.47 16.34
C TYR A 54 -9.94 -6.08 17.50
N GLU A 55 -10.52 -5.22 18.35
CA GLU A 55 -11.37 -5.67 19.47
C GLU A 55 -12.61 -6.45 19.00
N GLU A 56 -13.29 -5.98 17.95
CA GLU A 56 -14.45 -6.67 17.36
C GLU A 56 -14.09 -8.03 16.76
N LEU A 57 -12.92 -8.10 16.11
CA LEU A 57 -12.39 -9.33 15.49
C LEU A 57 -11.70 -10.27 16.49
N LYS A 58 -11.47 -9.81 17.73
CA LYS A 58 -10.77 -10.53 18.81
C LYS A 58 -9.37 -11.01 18.40
N ILE A 59 -8.60 -10.14 17.75
CA ILE A 59 -7.21 -10.38 17.31
C ILE A 59 -6.26 -9.30 17.83
#